data_AF-A0AAX7FM28-F1
#
_entry.id   AF-A0AAX7FM28-F1
#
_cell.length_a   1.000
_cell.length_b   1.000
_cell.length_c   1.000
_cell.angle_alpha   90.00
_cell.angle_beta   90.00
_cell.angle_gamma   90.00
#
_symmetry.space_group_name_H-M   'P 1'
#
loop_
_entity.id
_entity.type
_entity.pdbx_description
1 polymer ?
#
loop_
_entity_poly.entity_id
_entity_poly.type
_entity_poly.pdbx_seq_one_letter_code
_entity_poly.pdbx_strand_id
1 'polypeptide(L)'
;MAANKKATNVTLKSRPENLSFARCLNTTEAKFWQTDFLKRHTFKLPLLITDKAVLASKGHEMPPDKLEKEIMDPNPQKSQSCTLSTECDTLRIDFGIKVLPVKESMYSCSDYNYRTAIYQKIDEYIAEDGFLTLAKRYVNNIANARFLWRNRKGAEIIETIVTIEDKEYPSFNSKSFNLDTFVEDNATINEIAQQIADTFAGKREYLNIYVTCFVKIGCAMEVYPSQEMTFDDDDKGKKLFKFEGSAGMHSQKINNALRTIDTWYPDYTTYEFPIPVENYGAARSIGIPFRPDTKSFYKLIDRMILKNEDLPIEDKHYVMAILIRGGMFSKKQEK
;
A
#
# COMPACT_ATOMS: atom_id res chain seq x y z
N MET A 1 2.89 -49.49 13.43
CA MET A 1 1.48 -49.09 13.58
C MET A 1 1.44 -47.74 14.29
N ALA A 2 1.45 -46.64 13.54
CA ALA A 2 1.22 -45.31 14.09
C ALA A 2 -0.29 -45.05 14.05
N ALA A 3 -0.88 -44.89 15.23
CA ALA A 3 -2.31 -44.67 15.39
C ALA A 3 -2.74 -43.40 14.65
N ASN A 4 -3.67 -43.56 13.71
CA ASN A 4 -4.53 -42.49 13.20
C ASN A 4 -5.21 -41.82 14.40
N LYS A 5 -4.66 -40.69 14.88
CA LYS A 5 -5.41 -39.76 15.71
C LYS A 5 -6.56 -39.24 14.85
N LYS A 6 -7.76 -39.79 15.04
CA LYS A 6 -9.01 -39.20 14.58
C LYS A 6 -8.97 -37.71 14.91
N ALA A 7 -9.09 -36.86 13.90
CA ALA A 7 -9.32 -35.44 14.09
C ALA A 7 -10.61 -35.31 14.92
N THR A 8 -10.45 -35.05 16.21
CA THR A 8 -11.54 -34.55 17.03
C THR A 8 -11.99 -33.26 16.38
N ASN A 9 -13.22 -33.22 15.84
CA ASN A 9 -13.86 -32.00 15.35
C ASN A 9 -14.03 -31.04 16.54
N VAL A 10 -12.97 -30.33 16.89
CA VAL A 10 -13.01 -29.29 17.92
C VAL A 10 -13.83 -28.15 17.37
N THR A 11 -14.99 -27.91 17.97
CA THR A 11 -15.83 -26.77 17.61
C THR A 11 -15.19 -25.48 18.15
N LEU A 12 -14.69 -24.63 17.26
CA LEU A 12 -14.14 -23.31 17.60
C LEU A 12 -15.29 -22.34 17.91
N LYS A 13 -15.33 -21.81 19.14
CA LYS A 13 -16.44 -20.95 19.60
C LYS A 13 -16.20 -19.45 19.34
N SER A 14 -14.95 -19.01 19.30
CA SER A 14 -14.59 -17.60 19.10
C SER A 14 -13.16 -17.44 18.59
N ARG A 15 -12.83 -16.25 18.07
CA ARG A 15 -11.44 -15.86 17.80
C ARG A 15 -10.59 -15.88 19.08
N PRO A 16 -9.29 -16.19 18.98
CA PRO A 16 -8.38 -16.17 20.11
C PRO A 16 -8.15 -14.75 20.65
N GLU A 17 -7.72 -14.68 21.92
CA GLU A 17 -7.36 -13.43 22.59
C GLU A 17 -6.13 -12.77 21.99
N ASN A 18 -5.20 -13.56 21.47
CA ASN A 18 -4.04 -13.08 20.73
C ASN A 18 -4.05 -13.71 19.35
N LEU A 19 -4.22 -12.89 18.31
CA LEU A 19 -4.04 -13.27 16.92
C LEU A 19 -3.33 -12.14 16.19
N SER A 20 -2.16 -12.41 15.61
CA SER A 20 -1.47 -11.42 14.79
C SER A 20 -0.71 -12.04 13.62
N PHE A 21 -0.66 -11.29 12.54
CA PHE A 21 0.14 -11.59 11.36
C PHE A 21 1.11 -10.43 11.11
N ALA A 22 2.37 -10.75 10.87
CA ALA A 22 3.33 -9.82 10.31
C ALA A 22 2.96 -9.48 8.86
N ARG A 23 3.44 -8.34 8.36
CA ARG A 23 3.19 -7.96 6.97
C ARG A 23 3.98 -8.87 6.04
N CYS A 24 3.34 -9.35 4.98
CA CYS A 24 3.98 -10.18 3.97
C CYS A 24 4.57 -9.36 2.82
N LEU A 25 4.08 -8.13 2.60
CA LEU A 25 4.61 -7.21 1.60
C LEU A 25 5.16 -5.97 2.32
N ASN A 26 6.49 -5.86 2.37
CA ASN A 26 7.21 -4.82 3.12
C ASN A 26 7.98 -3.94 2.15
N THR A 27 7.60 -2.66 2.06
CA THR A 27 8.32 -1.68 1.24
C THR A 27 9.36 -0.95 2.09
N THR A 28 10.48 -0.57 1.50
CA THR A 28 11.40 0.38 2.11
C THR A 28 10.81 1.79 2.06
N GLU A 29 11.44 2.72 2.76
CA GLU A 29 11.31 4.14 2.44
C GLU A 29 11.78 4.38 1.00
N ALA A 30 11.12 5.29 0.27
CA ALA A 30 11.57 5.65 -1.07
C ALA A 30 12.38 6.94 -1.04
N LYS A 31 13.55 6.91 -1.67
CA LYS A 31 14.40 8.09 -1.82
C LYS A 31 14.07 8.82 -3.12
N PHE A 32 13.92 10.14 -3.03
CA PHE A 32 13.77 10.98 -4.22
C PHE A 32 15.13 11.40 -4.74
N TRP A 33 15.23 11.39 -6.06
CA TRP A 33 16.36 11.85 -6.84
C TRP A 33 15.86 12.74 -7.97
N GLN A 34 16.74 13.55 -8.52
CA GLN A 34 16.49 14.33 -9.73
C GLN A 34 17.47 13.94 -10.81
N THR A 35 17.01 13.99 -12.06
CA THR A 35 17.82 13.69 -13.24
C THR A 35 17.26 14.39 -14.49
N ASP A 36 18.01 14.30 -15.57
CA ASP A 36 17.57 14.63 -16.93
C ASP A 36 17.02 13.36 -17.60
N PHE A 37 15.87 13.45 -18.26
CA PHE A 37 15.19 12.28 -18.82
C PHE A 37 16.06 11.50 -19.82
N LEU A 38 16.90 12.19 -20.60
CA LEU A 38 17.78 11.56 -21.59
C LEU A 38 18.94 10.81 -20.94
N LYS A 39 19.33 11.18 -19.71
CA LYS A 39 20.44 10.58 -18.95
C LYS A 39 19.98 9.80 -17.71
N ARG A 40 18.68 9.54 -17.57
CA ARG A 40 18.05 9.02 -16.35
C ARG A 40 18.62 7.70 -15.81
N HIS A 41 19.18 6.88 -16.68
CA HIS A 41 19.78 5.58 -16.33
C HIS A 41 21.22 5.68 -15.83
N THR A 42 21.92 6.77 -16.12
CA THR A 42 23.36 6.93 -15.84
C THR A 42 23.66 8.04 -14.85
N PHE A 43 22.74 8.99 -14.68
CA PHE A 43 22.92 10.16 -13.83
C PHE A 43 21.75 10.36 -12.89
N LYS A 44 22.03 10.68 -11.64
CA LYS A 44 21.03 11.15 -10.67
C LYS A 44 21.71 11.97 -9.56
N LEU A 45 20.99 12.94 -9.02
CA LEU A 45 21.39 13.73 -7.86
C LEU A 45 20.34 13.62 -6.75
N PRO A 46 20.72 13.72 -5.47
CA PRO A 46 19.73 13.78 -4.40
C PRO A 46 18.83 15.00 -4.59
N LEU A 47 17.57 14.88 -4.16
CA LEU A 47 16.58 15.94 -4.26
C LEU A 47 16.33 16.54 -2.88
N LEU A 48 16.73 17.79 -2.69
CA LEU A 48 16.72 18.42 -1.38
C LEU A 48 15.39 19.12 -1.08
N ILE A 49 15.10 19.25 0.21
CA ILE A 49 13.95 20.00 0.71
C ILE A 49 14.41 21.41 1.07
N THR A 50 13.64 22.40 0.65
CA THR A 50 13.92 23.82 0.89
C THR A 50 12.91 24.39 1.87
N ASP A 51 13.41 25.04 2.93
CA ASP A 51 12.60 25.85 3.83
C ASP A 51 12.22 27.17 3.17
N LYS A 52 10.96 27.57 3.30
CA LYS A 52 10.42 28.84 2.79
C LYS A 52 9.61 29.52 3.89
N ALA A 53 9.71 30.84 3.97
CA ALA A 53 8.76 31.67 4.70
C ALA A 53 7.72 32.18 3.72
N VAL A 54 6.43 31.93 4.02
CA VAL A 54 5.31 32.33 3.17
C VAL A 54 4.31 33.13 4.00
N LEU A 55 3.71 34.15 3.38
CA LEU A 55 2.56 34.84 3.96
C LEU A 55 1.30 34.14 3.43
N ALA A 56 0.71 33.27 4.24
CA ALA A 56 -0.41 32.45 3.83
C ALA A 56 -1.75 33.14 4.11
N SER A 57 -2.71 33.02 3.20
CA SER A 57 -4.09 33.45 3.45
C SER A 57 -4.78 32.53 4.47
N LYS A 58 -5.64 33.08 5.33
CA LYS A 58 -6.50 32.30 6.21
C LYS A 58 -7.64 31.69 5.38
N GLY A 59 -7.64 30.36 5.25
CA GLY A 59 -8.54 29.64 4.33
C GLY A 59 -9.78 28.99 4.98
N HIS A 60 -10.03 29.23 6.27
CA HIS A 60 -11.23 28.74 6.95
C HIS A 60 -12.31 29.83 7.00
N GLU A 61 -13.57 29.43 7.12
CA GLU A 61 -14.69 30.35 7.23
C GLU A 61 -14.56 31.20 8.50
N MET A 62 -14.75 32.51 8.34
CA MET A 62 -14.62 33.50 9.41
C MET A 62 -15.98 34.08 9.80
N PRO A 63 -16.23 34.36 11.09
CA PRO A 63 -17.39 35.12 11.51
C PRO A 63 -17.45 36.49 10.81
N PRO A 64 -18.62 36.93 10.29
CA PRO A 64 -18.73 38.20 9.56
C PRO A 64 -18.24 39.42 10.35
N ASP A 65 -18.45 39.43 11.66
CA ASP A 65 -18.06 40.49 12.59
C ASP A 65 -16.54 40.59 12.80
N LYS A 66 -15.78 39.56 12.44
CA LYS A 66 -14.31 39.51 12.57
C LYS A 66 -13.58 39.49 11.23
N LEU A 67 -14.30 39.40 10.12
CA LEU A 67 -13.74 39.18 8.79
C LEU A 67 -12.67 40.20 8.41
N GLU A 68 -12.97 41.50 8.56
CA GLU A 68 -12.05 42.58 8.19
C GLU A 68 -10.77 42.53 9.02
N LYS A 69 -10.89 42.32 10.33
CA LYS A 69 -9.74 42.16 11.23
C LYS A 69 -8.91 40.93 10.87
N GLU A 70 -9.55 39.80 10.62
CA GLU A 70 -8.88 38.53 10.33
C GLU A 70 -8.16 38.54 8.97
N ILE A 71 -8.72 39.22 7.95
CA ILE A 71 -8.10 39.41 6.63
C ILE A 71 -6.85 40.29 6.73
N MET A 72 -6.91 41.37 7.53
CA MET A 72 -5.80 42.31 7.68
C MET A 72 -4.67 41.76 8.55
N ASP A 73 -4.94 40.75 9.37
CA ASP A 73 -3.96 40.11 10.25
C ASP A 73 -3.03 39.16 9.48
N PRO A 74 -1.73 39.47 9.36
CA PRO A 74 -0.76 38.66 8.63
C PRO A 74 -0.63 37.26 9.22
N ASN A 75 -0.60 36.23 8.38
CA ASN A 75 -0.38 34.84 8.79
C ASN A 75 0.94 34.30 8.19
N PRO A 76 2.09 34.74 8.71
CA PRO A 76 3.39 34.23 8.28
C PRO A 76 3.57 32.78 8.75
N GLN A 77 4.01 31.92 7.84
CA GLN A 77 4.22 30.50 8.09
C GLN A 77 5.58 30.08 7.55
N LYS A 78 6.30 29.26 8.31
CA LYS A 78 7.45 28.51 7.78
C LYS A 78 6.93 27.24 7.16
N SER A 79 7.34 26.93 5.94
CA SER A 79 6.82 25.80 5.17
C SER A 79 7.94 25.17 4.37
N GLN A 80 7.84 23.88 4.10
CA GLN A 80 8.80 23.15 3.27
C GLN A 80 8.23 22.84 1.90
N SER A 81 9.09 23.00 0.90
CA SER A 81 8.83 22.63 -0.49
C SER A 81 9.98 21.81 -1.05
N CYS A 82 9.71 21.07 -2.12
CA CYS A 82 10.71 20.26 -2.80
C CYS A 82 10.49 20.43 -4.29
N THR A 83 11.50 20.91 -5.00
CA THR A 83 11.43 21.23 -6.44
C THR A 83 12.63 20.64 -7.13
N LEU A 84 12.46 20.14 -8.34
CA LEU A 84 13.60 19.78 -9.19
C LEU A 84 14.47 21.02 -9.46
N SER A 85 15.73 20.81 -9.85
CA SER A 85 16.59 21.90 -10.29
C SER A 85 16.14 22.46 -11.65
N THR A 86 16.72 23.58 -12.04
CA THR A 86 16.53 24.16 -13.37
C THR A 86 17.17 23.31 -14.49
N GLU A 87 18.01 22.33 -14.14
CA GLU A 87 18.76 21.48 -15.06
C GLU A 87 18.23 20.03 -15.10
N CYS A 88 17.27 19.68 -14.25
CA CYS A 88 16.70 18.35 -14.16
C CYS A 88 15.18 18.42 -14.39
N ASP A 89 14.67 17.66 -15.35
CA ASP A 89 13.25 17.64 -15.72
C ASP A 89 12.50 16.41 -15.17
N THR A 90 13.22 15.50 -14.52
CA THR A 90 12.73 14.18 -14.13
C THR A 90 12.96 13.90 -12.66
N LEU A 91 11.88 13.55 -11.96
CA LEU A 91 11.93 12.94 -10.64
C LEU A 91 12.22 11.44 -10.80
N ARG A 92 13.20 10.93 -10.06
CA ARG A 92 13.46 9.50 -9.92
C ARG A 92 13.14 9.06 -8.49
N ILE A 93 12.44 7.95 -8.36
CA ILE A 93 12.07 7.34 -7.07
C ILE A 93 12.58 5.91 -7.07
N ASP A 94 13.37 5.56 -6.05
CA ASP A 94 13.91 4.21 -5.85
C ASP A 94 13.38 3.65 -4.52
N PHE A 95 12.85 2.42 -4.53
CA PHE A 95 12.49 1.68 -3.32
C PHE A 95 12.56 0.16 -3.53
N GLY A 96 12.64 -0.58 -2.43
CA GLY A 96 12.58 -2.04 -2.41
C GLY A 96 11.25 -2.56 -1.87
N ILE A 97 10.90 -3.79 -2.25
CA ILE A 97 9.78 -4.57 -1.73
C ILE A 97 10.33 -5.94 -1.32
N LYS A 98 10.09 -6.34 -0.08
CA LYS A 98 10.33 -7.69 0.42
C LYS A 98 9.00 -8.42 0.56
N VAL A 99 8.87 -9.54 -0.12
CA VAL A 99 7.73 -10.45 -0.07
C VAL A 99 8.09 -11.63 0.83
N LEU A 100 7.15 -12.03 1.70
CA LEU A 100 7.28 -13.15 2.63
C LEU A 100 6.08 -14.10 2.51
N PRO A 101 6.26 -15.38 2.85
CA PRO A 101 5.18 -16.36 2.91
C PRO A 101 4.05 -16.00 3.89
N VAL A 102 2.80 -16.22 3.47
CA VAL A 102 1.62 -15.81 4.25
C VAL A 102 1.41 -16.68 5.47
N LYS A 103 1.59 -18.00 5.36
CA LYS A 103 1.36 -18.94 6.45
C LYS A 103 2.35 -18.73 7.61
N GLU A 104 3.61 -18.47 7.26
CA GLU A 104 4.74 -18.25 8.16
C GLU A 104 4.69 -16.86 8.82
N SER A 105 3.93 -15.92 8.24
CA SER A 105 3.76 -14.58 8.80
C SER A 105 2.89 -14.53 10.07
N MET A 106 2.18 -15.61 10.41
CA MET A 106 1.44 -15.68 11.67
C MET A 106 2.40 -15.61 12.85
N TYR A 107 2.39 -14.47 13.54
CA TYR A 107 3.32 -14.16 14.61
C TYR A 107 2.82 -14.66 15.97
N SER A 108 1.52 -14.52 16.23
CA SER A 108 0.91 -14.99 17.48
C SER A 108 -0.48 -15.59 17.25
N CYS A 109 -0.78 -16.69 17.93
CA CYS A 109 -2.12 -17.28 18.04
C CYS A 109 -2.23 -18.02 19.38
N SER A 110 -3.12 -17.57 20.27
CA SER A 110 -3.26 -18.16 21.62
C SER A 110 -4.11 -19.44 21.65
N ASP A 111 -4.70 -19.87 20.53
CA ASP A 111 -5.45 -21.12 20.39
C ASP A 111 -4.83 -22.00 19.29
N TYR A 112 -4.36 -23.19 19.68
CA TYR A 112 -3.73 -24.14 18.76
C TYR A 112 -4.70 -24.67 17.69
N ASN A 113 -5.95 -24.96 18.06
CA ASN A 113 -6.94 -25.48 17.11
C ASN A 113 -7.32 -24.40 16.10
N TYR A 114 -7.44 -23.15 16.54
CA TYR A 114 -7.67 -22.01 15.64
C TYR A 114 -6.48 -21.83 14.67
N ARG A 115 -5.24 -21.96 15.16
CA ARG A 115 -4.02 -21.93 14.34
C ARG A 115 -4.03 -23.03 13.27
N THR A 116 -4.38 -24.26 13.62
CA THR A 116 -4.48 -25.36 12.66
C THR A 116 -5.57 -25.07 11.62
N ALA A 117 -6.74 -24.58 12.04
CA ALA A 117 -7.84 -24.28 11.13
C ALA A 117 -7.49 -23.17 10.11
N ILE A 118 -6.86 -22.08 10.54
CA ILE A 118 -6.45 -21.00 9.62
C ILE A 118 -5.32 -21.44 8.68
N TYR A 119 -4.39 -22.28 9.13
CA TYR A 119 -3.38 -22.88 8.26
C TYR A 119 -4.02 -23.76 7.19
N GLN A 120 -5.01 -24.58 7.56
CA GLN A 120 -5.76 -25.36 6.59
C GLN A 120 -6.47 -24.47 5.57
N LYS A 121 -7.11 -23.38 5.99
CA LYS A 121 -7.77 -22.44 5.06
C LYS A 121 -6.80 -21.71 4.13
N ILE A 122 -5.59 -21.41 4.61
CA ILE A 122 -4.53 -20.87 3.75
C ILE A 122 -4.09 -21.92 2.71
N ASP A 123 -3.90 -23.17 3.13
CA ASP A 123 -3.52 -24.27 2.22
C ASP A 123 -4.60 -24.55 1.16
N GLU A 124 -5.88 -24.52 1.56
CA GLU A 124 -7.03 -24.63 0.65
C GLU A 124 -7.01 -23.50 -0.39
N TYR A 125 -6.77 -22.27 0.02
CA TYR A 125 -6.66 -21.13 -0.89
C TYR A 125 -5.42 -21.20 -1.82
N ILE A 126 -4.29 -21.71 -1.32
CA ILE A 126 -3.11 -21.97 -2.15
C ILE A 126 -3.43 -23.00 -3.24
N ALA A 127 -4.21 -24.03 -2.93
CA ALA A 127 -4.62 -25.03 -3.91
C ALA A 127 -5.61 -24.47 -4.95
N GLU A 128 -6.46 -23.52 -4.58
CA GLU A 128 -7.50 -22.94 -5.43
C GLU A 128 -6.98 -21.82 -6.36
N ASP A 129 -6.29 -20.80 -5.82
CA ASP A 129 -5.80 -19.62 -6.57
C ASP A 129 -4.27 -19.50 -6.55
N GLY A 130 -3.59 -20.12 -5.58
CA GLY A 130 -2.13 -20.02 -5.45
C GLY A 130 -1.62 -18.60 -5.18
N PHE A 131 -2.49 -17.68 -4.72
CA PHE A 131 -2.24 -16.24 -4.59
C PHE A 131 -2.06 -15.47 -5.91
N LEU A 132 -2.30 -16.08 -7.07
CA LEU A 132 -2.00 -15.46 -8.36
C LEU A 132 -2.85 -14.20 -8.60
N THR A 133 -4.15 -14.24 -8.27
CA THR A 133 -5.03 -13.08 -8.43
C THR A 133 -4.56 -11.88 -7.60
N LEU A 134 -4.17 -12.13 -6.34
CA LEU A 134 -3.65 -11.07 -5.46
C LEU A 134 -2.32 -10.53 -5.96
N ALA A 135 -1.39 -11.41 -6.35
CA ALA A 135 -0.09 -11.02 -6.87
C ALA A 135 -0.21 -10.15 -8.13
N LYS A 136 -1.07 -10.52 -9.09
CA LYS A 136 -1.32 -9.72 -10.30
C LYS A 136 -1.79 -8.31 -9.97
N ARG A 137 -2.70 -8.15 -9.00
CA ARG A 137 -3.19 -6.82 -8.60
C ARG A 137 -2.10 -5.98 -7.94
N TYR A 138 -1.22 -6.57 -7.12
CA TYR A 138 -0.05 -5.87 -6.59
C TYR A 138 0.89 -5.41 -7.71
N VAL A 139 1.20 -6.28 -8.68
CA VAL A 139 2.08 -5.92 -9.80
C VAL A 139 1.44 -4.85 -10.70
N ASN A 140 0.13 -4.89 -10.93
CA ASN A 140 -0.57 -3.82 -11.64
C ASN A 140 -0.40 -2.46 -10.94
N ASN A 141 -0.46 -2.41 -9.61
CA ASN A 141 -0.22 -1.18 -8.84
C ASN A 141 1.23 -0.70 -8.86
N ILE A 142 2.19 -1.59 -9.12
CA ILE A 142 3.57 -1.22 -9.45
C ILE A 142 3.61 -0.65 -10.87
N ALA A 143 3.06 -1.38 -11.84
CA ALA A 143 3.07 -1.02 -13.26
C ALA A 143 2.40 0.33 -13.55
N ASN A 144 1.27 0.64 -12.92
CA ASN A 144 0.54 1.90 -13.08
C ASN A 144 1.11 3.08 -12.26
N ALA A 145 2.17 2.82 -11.48
CA ALA A 145 2.83 3.77 -10.60
C ALA A 145 1.89 4.47 -9.60
N ARG A 146 0.88 3.76 -9.07
CA ARG A 146 -0.05 4.28 -8.04
C ARG A 146 0.69 4.82 -6.81
N PHE A 147 1.86 4.25 -6.49
CA PHE A 147 2.73 4.69 -5.41
C PHE A 147 3.28 6.13 -5.58
N LEU A 148 3.12 6.78 -6.74
CA LEU A 148 3.51 8.17 -6.95
C LEU A 148 2.56 9.18 -6.28
N TRP A 149 1.32 8.77 -5.97
CA TRP A 149 0.27 9.65 -5.46
C TRP A 149 0.18 10.94 -6.30
N ARG A 150 0.38 12.11 -5.69
CA ARG A 150 0.31 13.41 -6.36
C ARG A 150 1.36 13.59 -7.45
N ASN A 151 2.53 12.95 -7.34
CA ASN A 151 3.58 13.04 -8.36
C ASN A 151 3.18 12.40 -9.70
N ARG A 152 2.14 11.55 -9.71
CA ARG A 152 1.62 10.96 -10.94
C ARG A 152 0.88 11.98 -11.82
N LYS A 153 0.24 12.97 -11.19
CA LYS A 153 -0.63 13.93 -11.88
C LYS A 153 0.22 14.97 -12.61
N GLY A 154 -0.08 15.21 -13.88
CA GLY A 154 0.63 16.20 -14.70
C GLY A 154 1.98 15.73 -15.25
N ALA A 155 2.38 14.48 -15.01
CA ALA A 155 3.58 13.91 -15.61
C ALA A 155 3.42 13.69 -17.12
N GLU A 156 4.43 14.08 -17.89
CA GLU A 156 4.51 13.84 -19.33
C GLU A 156 4.69 12.34 -19.59
N ILE A 157 5.72 11.76 -18.97
CA ILE A 157 6.13 10.36 -19.11
C ILE A 157 6.33 9.77 -17.71
N ILE A 158 5.87 8.53 -17.54
CA ILE A 158 6.14 7.74 -16.34
C ILE A 158 6.66 6.38 -16.78
N GLU A 159 7.91 6.09 -16.44
CA GLU A 159 8.56 4.80 -16.71
C GLU A 159 8.85 4.11 -15.39
N THR A 160 8.30 2.90 -15.21
CA THR A 160 8.57 2.07 -14.02
C THR A 160 9.33 0.82 -14.43
N ILE A 161 10.48 0.61 -13.78
CA ILE A 161 11.35 -0.55 -13.98
C ILE A 161 11.30 -1.39 -12.71
N VAL A 162 11.21 -2.70 -12.92
CA VAL A 162 11.23 -3.70 -11.85
C VAL A 162 12.45 -4.58 -12.03
N THR A 163 13.20 -4.81 -10.96
CA THR A 163 14.36 -5.69 -10.92
C THR A 163 14.18 -6.73 -9.83
N ILE A 164 14.41 -8.01 -10.15
CA ILE A 164 14.34 -9.14 -9.22
C ILE A 164 15.57 -10.01 -9.45
N GLU A 165 16.34 -10.32 -8.40
CA GLU A 165 17.53 -11.20 -8.49
C GLU A 165 18.45 -10.83 -9.67
N ASP A 166 18.80 -9.54 -9.76
CA ASP A 166 19.62 -8.93 -10.83
C ASP A 166 19.03 -8.97 -12.26
N LYS A 167 17.85 -9.58 -12.45
CA LYS A 167 17.09 -9.50 -13.71
C LYS A 167 16.24 -8.24 -13.74
N GLU A 168 16.53 -7.36 -14.68
CA GLU A 168 15.69 -6.22 -15.04
C GLU A 168 14.59 -6.66 -16.02
N TYR A 169 13.33 -6.32 -15.70
CA TYR A 169 12.18 -6.60 -16.56
C TYR A 169 11.94 -5.45 -17.54
N PRO A 170 11.27 -5.70 -18.69
CA PRO A 170 10.85 -4.63 -19.58
C PRO A 170 10.09 -3.53 -18.84
N SER A 171 10.44 -2.27 -19.12
CA SER A 171 9.87 -1.13 -18.41
C SER A 171 8.38 -0.94 -18.72
N PHE A 172 7.62 -0.55 -17.70
CA PHE A 172 6.21 -0.20 -17.86
C PHE A 172 6.08 1.27 -18.23
N ASN A 173 5.36 1.56 -19.32
CA ASN A 173 4.78 2.88 -19.54
C ASN A 173 3.59 3.06 -18.59
N SER A 174 3.83 3.56 -17.37
CA SER A 174 2.83 3.55 -16.31
C SER A 174 1.57 4.35 -16.62
N LYS A 175 1.62 5.28 -17.58
CA LYS A 175 0.44 6.03 -18.03
C LYS A 175 -0.51 5.21 -18.89
N SER A 176 -0.06 4.10 -19.49
CA SER A 176 -0.94 3.20 -20.26
C SER A 176 -1.75 2.26 -19.38
N PHE A 177 -1.46 2.17 -18.08
CA PHE A 177 -2.21 1.35 -17.14
C PHE A 177 -3.22 2.21 -16.37
N ASN A 178 -4.46 1.74 -16.30
CA ASN A 178 -5.51 2.37 -15.53
C ASN A 178 -5.22 2.22 -14.02
N LEU A 179 -5.67 3.18 -13.23
CA LEU A 179 -5.64 3.08 -11.78
C LEU A 179 -6.80 2.21 -11.27
N ASP A 180 -7.97 2.28 -11.90
CA ASP A 180 -9.22 1.71 -11.38
C ASP A 180 -9.53 0.30 -11.88
N THR A 181 -8.79 -0.19 -12.89
CA THR A 181 -8.91 -1.54 -13.44
C THR A 181 -7.58 -2.26 -13.48
N PHE A 182 -7.59 -3.59 -13.37
CA PHE A 182 -6.40 -4.44 -13.41
C PHE A 182 -6.29 -5.19 -14.73
N VAL A 183 -5.09 -5.21 -15.32
CA VAL A 183 -4.78 -5.96 -16.53
C VAL A 183 -4.49 -7.41 -16.17
N GLU A 184 -5.18 -8.33 -16.82
CA GLU A 184 -5.03 -9.78 -16.61
C GLU A 184 -4.08 -10.45 -17.61
N ASP A 185 -4.01 -9.92 -18.83
CA ASP A 185 -3.20 -10.47 -19.93
C ASP A 185 -2.03 -9.55 -20.26
N ASN A 186 -0.94 -9.72 -19.52
CA ASN A 186 0.34 -9.07 -19.79
C ASN A 186 1.47 -9.99 -19.32
N ALA A 187 2.33 -10.41 -20.26
CA ALA A 187 3.39 -11.39 -19.98
C ALA A 187 4.32 -10.97 -18.84
N THR A 188 4.76 -9.71 -18.82
CA THR A 188 5.64 -9.17 -17.78
C THR A 188 4.94 -9.14 -16.42
N ILE A 189 3.68 -8.70 -16.36
CA ILE A 189 2.89 -8.73 -15.12
C ILE A 189 2.73 -10.16 -14.62
N ASN A 190 2.39 -11.10 -15.51
CA ASN A 190 2.17 -12.50 -15.16
C ASN A 190 3.44 -13.16 -14.62
N GLU A 191 4.60 -12.90 -15.22
CA GLU A 191 5.88 -13.46 -14.77
C GLU A 191 6.29 -12.93 -13.38
N ILE A 192 6.17 -11.62 -13.15
CA ILE A 192 6.49 -11.02 -11.84
C ILE A 192 5.46 -11.49 -10.80
N ALA A 193 4.17 -11.53 -11.16
CA ALA A 193 3.10 -11.96 -10.27
C ALA A 193 3.26 -13.43 -9.86
N GLN A 194 3.68 -14.30 -10.77
CA GLN A 194 3.91 -15.71 -10.43
C GLN A 194 4.97 -15.87 -9.34
N GLN A 195 6.05 -15.09 -9.37
CA GLN A 195 7.09 -15.13 -8.34
C GLN A 195 6.59 -14.63 -6.99
N ILE A 196 5.82 -13.54 -6.98
CA ILE A 196 5.17 -13.02 -5.78
C ILE A 196 4.20 -14.06 -5.20
N ALA A 197 3.37 -14.67 -6.05
CA ALA A 197 2.41 -15.70 -5.68
C ALA A 197 3.09 -16.95 -5.10
N ASP A 198 4.16 -17.42 -5.75
CA ASP A 198 4.97 -18.54 -5.26
C ASP A 198 5.60 -18.25 -3.89
N THR A 199 6.07 -17.01 -3.66
CA THR A 199 6.55 -16.60 -2.33
C THR A 199 5.42 -16.56 -1.31
N PHE A 200 4.27 -15.96 -1.62
CA PHE A 200 3.12 -15.94 -0.71
C PHE A 200 2.65 -17.36 -0.33
N ALA A 201 2.70 -18.29 -1.28
CA ALA A 201 2.38 -19.70 -1.09
C ALA A 201 3.45 -20.52 -0.34
N GLY A 202 4.59 -19.90 0.03
CA GLY A 202 5.67 -20.58 0.77
C GLY A 202 6.59 -21.45 -0.08
N LYS A 203 6.53 -21.35 -1.42
CA LYS A 203 7.48 -22.05 -2.31
C LYS A 203 8.87 -21.42 -2.31
N ARG A 204 8.99 -20.19 -1.81
CA ARG A 204 10.22 -19.43 -1.60
C ARG A 204 10.22 -18.85 -0.20
N GLU A 205 11.39 -18.79 0.45
CA GLU A 205 11.51 -18.21 1.80
C GLU A 205 11.22 -16.69 1.80
N TYR A 206 11.65 -16.00 0.76
CA TYR A 206 11.38 -14.58 0.54
C TYR A 206 11.57 -14.22 -0.95
N LEU A 207 11.21 -13.00 -1.32
CA LEU A 207 11.54 -12.39 -2.60
C LEU A 207 11.87 -10.91 -2.40
N ASN A 208 13.00 -10.46 -2.94
CA ASN A 208 13.35 -9.04 -2.98
C ASN A 208 13.09 -8.49 -4.38
N ILE A 209 12.36 -7.39 -4.45
CA ILE A 209 12.02 -6.67 -5.67
C ILE A 209 12.50 -5.24 -5.51
N TYR A 210 13.17 -4.70 -6.52
CA TYR A 210 13.57 -3.30 -6.58
C TYR A 210 12.74 -2.59 -7.64
N VAL A 211 12.25 -1.40 -7.29
CA VAL A 211 11.45 -0.57 -8.18
C VAL A 211 12.15 0.77 -8.37
N THR A 212 12.42 1.11 -9.63
CA THR A 212 12.89 2.44 -10.03
C THR A 212 11.84 3.06 -10.93
N CYS A 213 11.36 4.24 -10.56
CA CYS A 213 10.36 4.98 -11.32
C CYS A 213 10.92 6.34 -11.75
N PHE A 214 10.78 6.66 -13.03
CA PHE A 214 11.11 7.96 -13.61
C PHE A 214 9.83 8.71 -13.95
N VAL A 215 9.75 9.96 -13.53
CA VAL A 215 8.57 10.82 -13.72
C VAL A 215 9.04 12.12 -14.36
N LYS A 216 8.85 12.24 -15.67
CA LYS A 216 9.18 13.47 -16.42
C LYS A 216 8.07 14.49 -16.20
N ILE A 217 8.41 15.61 -15.57
CA ILE A 217 7.46 16.66 -15.18
C ILE A 217 7.86 18.05 -15.67
N GLY A 218 9.13 18.26 -16.01
CA GLY A 218 9.69 19.55 -16.40
C GLY A 218 10.63 20.14 -15.34
N CYS A 219 11.51 21.04 -15.78
CA CYS A 219 12.51 21.68 -14.91
C CYS A 219 11.85 22.60 -13.87
N ALA A 220 12.49 22.74 -12.71
CA ALA A 220 12.05 23.59 -11.61
C ALA A 220 10.64 23.31 -11.04
N MET A 221 10.00 22.20 -11.46
CA MET A 221 8.67 21.83 -11.00
C MET A 221 8.69 21.31 -9.57
N GLU A 222 7.62 21.60 -8.82
CA GLU A 222 7.43 21.08 -7.47
C GLU A 222 7.11 19.58 -7.52
N VAL A 223 7.74 18.82 -6.62
CA VAL A 223 7.42 17.43 -6.34
C VAL A 223 6.86 17.29 -4.92
N TYR A 224 6.28 16.12 -4.66
CA TYR A 224 5.46 15.89 -3.48
C TYR A 224 5.97 14.69 -2.67
N PRO A 225 6.98 14.91 -1.80
CA PRO A 225 7.40 13.95 -0.79
C PRO A 225 6.27 13.66 0.21
N SER A 226 6.50 12.72 1.13
CA SER A 226 5.57 12.56 2.26
C SER A 226 5.64 13.74 3.23
N GLN A 227 4.54 14.03 3.90
CA GLN A 227 4.46 15.10 4.88
C GLN A 227 4.57 14.48 6.28
N GLU A 228 5.36 15.11 7.14
CA GLU A 228 5.43 14.77 8.56
C GLU A 228 4.28 15.42 9.32
N MET A 229 3.74 14.69 10.29
CA MET A 229 2.72 15.22 11.19
C MET A 229 3.43 15.90 12.36
N THR A 230 3.18 17.20 12.54
CA THR A 230 3.62 17.93 13.73
C THR A 230 2.56 17.80 14.83
N PHE A 231 3.00 17.54 16.06
CA PHE A 231 2.14 17.52 17.25
C PHE A 231 2.33 18.79 18.10
N ASP A 232 3.12 19.74 17.61
CA ASP A 232 3.38 21.01 18.26
C ASP A 232 2.46 22.07 17.66
N ASP A 233 1.57 22.61 18.49
CA ASP A 233 0.57 23.61 18.08
C ASP A 233 1.20 24.92 17.59
N ASP A 234 2.44 25.19 18.00
CA ASP A 234 3.19 26.38 17.58
C ASP A 234 3.87 26.19 16.19
N ASP A 235 4.03 24.95 15.73
CA ASP A 235 4.63 24.63 14.43
C ASP A 235 3.57 24.18 13.41
N LYS A 236 2.83 25.19 12.94
CA LYS A 236 1.76 25.06 11.93
C LYS A 236 2.28 24.86 10.51
N GLY A 237 3.60 24.78 10.34
CA GLY A 237 4.26 24.68 9.05
C GLY A 237 4.18 23.29 8.42
N LYS A 238 4.08 23.22 7.09
CA LYS A 238 4.25 21.97 6.36
C LYS A 238 5.70 21.49 6.52
N LYS A 239 5.90 20.32 7.12
CA LYS A 239 7.19 19.61 7.16
C LYS A 239 7.18 18.41 6.24
N LEU A 240 8.25 18.20 5.50
CA LEU A 240 8.38 17.12 4.53
C LEU A 240 9.38 16.06 5.02
N PHE A 241 9.08 14.81 4.72
CA PHE A 241 9.89 13.65 5.11
C PHE A 241 11.25 13.65 4.41
N LYS A 242 12.30 13.43 5.20
CA LYS A 242 13.69 13.28 4.75
C LYS A 242 14.16 11.85 5.00
N PHE A 243 14.75 11.25 3.97
CA PHE A 243 15.40 9.94 4.05
C PHE A 243 16.82 10.04 3.50
N GLU A 244 17.81 9.72 4.35
CA GLU A 244 19.24 9.84 4.03
C GLU A 244 19.64 11.20 3.42
N GLY A 245 19.13 12.28 4.01
CA GLY A 245 19.42 13.66 3.57
C GLY A 245 18.69 14.12 2.31
N SER A 246 17.94 13.24 1.64
CA SER A 246 17.10 13.58 0.49
C SER A 246 15.62 13.64 0.88
N ALA A 247 14.79 14.28 0.07
CA ALA A 247 13.35 14.10 0.13
C ALA A 247 12.97 12.63 -0.11
N GLY A 248 11.82 12.20 0.43
CA GLY A 248 11.39 10.82 0.24
C GLY A 248 9.91 10.57 0.46
N MET A 249 9.54 9.29 0.36
CA MET A 249 8.20 8.83 0.69
C MET A 249 8.20 7.75 1.74
N HIS A 250 7.24 7.89 2.68
CA HIS A 250 7.00 6.92 3.73
C HIS A 250 6.70 5.53 3.17
N SER A 251 7.34 4.50 3.71
CA SER A 251 7.08 3.11 3.36
C SER A 251 5.60 2.75 3.50
N GLN A 252 4.91 3.23 4.54
CA GLN A 252 3.48 2.93 4.74
C GLN A 252 2.59 3.56 3.64
N LYS A 253 3.01 4.69 3.06
CA LYS A 253 2.31 5.38 1.97
C LYS A 253 2.45 4.63 0.64
N ILE A 254 3.64 4.06 0.38
CA ILE A 254 3.87 3.18 -0.77
C ILE A 254 3.06 1.90 -0.61
N ASN A 255 3.16 1.25 0.57
CA ASN A 255 2.39 0.06 0.89
C ASN A 255 0.87 0.26 0.75
N ASN A 256 0.33 1.40 1.17
CA ASN A 256 -1.09 1.72 1.01
C ASN A 256 -1.50 1.77 -0.46
N ALA A 257 -0.68 2.38 -1.32
CA ALA A 257 -0.91 2.39 -2.76
C ALA A 257 -0.87 0.97 -3.34
N LEU A 258 0.16 0.17 -3.01
CA LEU A 258 0.29 -1.19 -3.55
C LEU A 258 -0.88 -2.10 -3.18
N ARG A 259 -1.41 -1.99 -1.96
CA ARG A 259 -2.58 -2.77 -1.51
C ARG A 259 -3.94 -2.15 -1.85
N THR A 260 -3.98 -1.14 -2.72
CA THR A 260 -5.25 -0.65 -3.27
C THR A 260 -5.74 -1.59 -4.35
N ILE A 261 -6.26 -2.74 -3.91
CA ILE A 261 -6.63 -3.87 -4.75
C ILE A 261 -8.05 -4.37 -4.49
N ASP A 262 -8.75 -3.84 -3.48
CA ASP A 262 -10.07 -4.32 -3.11
C ASP A 262 -11.15 -3.72 -4.02
N THR A 263 -11.67 -4.56 -4.91
CA THR A 263 -12.84 -4.26 -5.77
C THR A 263 -14.00 -5.19 -5.43
N TRP A 264 -13.95 -5.85 -4.28
CA TRP A 264 -14.89 -6.90 -3.89
C TRP A 264 -15.82 -6.43 -2.75
N TYR A 265 -15.86 -5.13 -2.49
CA TYR A 265 -16.72 -4.55 -1.47
C TYR A 265 -18.15 -4.42 -2.02
N PRO A 266 -19.20 -4.46 -1.17
CA PRO A 266 -20.59 -4.57 -1.59
C PRO A 266 -21.02 -3.56 -2.67
N ASP A 267 -20.62 -2.30 -2.52
CA ASP A 267 -21.05 -1.22 -3.40
C ASP A 267 -20.06 -0.95 -4.55
N TYR A 268 -19.18 -1.90 -4.90
CA TYR A 268 -18.19 -1.67 -5.97
C TYR A 268 -18.85 -1.32 -7.30
N THR A 269 -20.02 -1.87 -7.62
CA THR A 269 -20.78 -1.53 -8.84
C THR A 269 -21.29 -0.09 -8.88
N THR A 270 -21.36 0.59 -7.73
CA THR A 270 -21.73 2.01 -7.63
C THR A 270 -20.52 2.93 -7.78
N TYR A 271 -19.39 2.53 -7.20
CA TYR A 271 -18.21 3.39 -7.08
C TYR A 271 -17.13 3.12 -8.15
N GLU A 272 -17.01 1.87 -8.60
CA GLU A 272 -16.15 1.39 -9.69
C GLU A 272 -14.65 1.69 -9.54
N PHE A 273 -14.16 1.95 -8.32
CA PHE A 273 -12.73 2.11 -8.04
C PHE A 273 -12.24 1.14 -6.94
N PRO A 274 -10.99 0.68 -7.01
CA PRO A 274 -10.38 -0.14 -5.96
C PRO A 274 -10.07 0.71 -4.72
N ILE A 275 -10.23 0.11 -3.54
CA ILE A 275 -9.84 0.71 -2.26
C ILE A 275 -8.66 -0.04 -1.62
N PRO A 276 -7.86 0.62 -0.76
CA PRO A 276 -6.86 -0.06 0.04
C PRO A 276 -7.51 -1.12 0.92
N VAL A 277 -6.96 -2.33 0.89
CA VAL A 277 -7.43 -3.45 1.72
C VAL A 277 -7.28 -3.10 3.20
N GLU A 278 -8.40 -2.93 3.90
CA GLU A 278 -8.49 -2.57 5.32
C GLU A 278 -9.60 -3.38 6.00
N ASN A 279 -9.51 -3.62 7.31
CA ASN A 279 -10.43 -4.50 8.06
C ASN A 279 -11.93 -4.14 7.91
N TYR A 280 -12.23 -2.86 7.70
CA TYR A 280 -13.59 -2.32 7.50
C TYR A 280 -13.72 -1.54 6.18
N GLY A 281 -12.78 -1.74 5.24
CA GLY A 281 -12.78 -1.02 3.96
C GLY A 281 -12.69 0.50 4.12
N ALA A 282 -11.85 0.99 5.04
CA ALA A 282 -11.77 2.43 5.31
C ALA A 282 -10.98 3.16 4.21
N ALA A 283 -11.64 4.02 3.44
CA ALA A 283 -11.00 4.97 2.54
C ALA A 283 -11.11 6.39 3.12
N ARG A 284 -10.06 6.82 3.85
CA ARG A 284 -10.09 8.07 4.64
C ARG A 284 -10.43 9.32 3.84
N SER A 285 -10.01 9.40 2.58
CA SER A 285 -10.30 10.54 1.71
C SER A 285 -11.78 10.69 1.34
N ILE A 286 -12.54 9.59 1.41
CA ILE A 286 -13.95 9.53 1.02
C ILE A 286 -14.85 9.55 2.28
N GLY A 287 -14.30 9.21 3.45
CA GLY A 287 -15.05 9.23 4.71
C GLY A 287 -16.08 8.10 4.86
N ILE A 288 -16.04 7.10 3.95
CA ILE A 288 -16.99 5.98 3.92
C ILE A 288 -16.28 4.68 4.36
N PRO A 289 -16.87 3.91 5.30
CA PRO A 289 -16.45 2.55 5.58
C PRO A 289 -17.12 1.59 4.58
N PHE A 290 -16.40 1.12 3.57
CA PHE A 290 -16.97 0.30 2.48
C PHE A 290 -17.33 -1.13 2.91
N ARG A 291 -16.92 -1.57 4.11
CA ARG A 291 -17.24 -2.90 4.66
C ARG A 291 -17.64 -2.81 6.14
N PRO A 292 -18.74 -2.11 6.49
CA PRO A 292 -19.07 -1.81 7.89
C PRO A 292 -19.69 -3.00 8.63
N ASP A 293 -20.12 -4.05 7.93
CA ASP A 293 -21.10 -5.03 8.41
C ASP A 293 -20.65 -6.50 8.20
N THR A 294 -21.55 -7.38 7.73
CA THR A 294 -21.33 -8.80 7.44
C THR A 294 -20.16 -9.09 6.48
N LYS A 295 -19.72 -8.09 5.72
CA LYS A 295 -18.60 -8.17 4.76
C LYS A 295 -17.28 -7.58 5.28
N SER A 296 -17.21 -7.23 6.56
CA SER A 296 -15.95 -6.87 7.25
C SER A 296 -15.03 -8.10 7.39
N PHE A 297 -13.72 -7.87 7.52
CA PHE A 297 -12.73 -8.93 7.72
C PHE A 297 -13.09 -9.85 8.89
N TYR A 298 -13.49 -9.28 10.03
CA TYR A 298 -13.82 -10.03 11.24
C TYR A 298 -15.00 -10.97 11.04
N LYS A 299 -16.03 -10.56 10.30
CA LYS A 299 -17.19 -11.42 10.02
C LYS A 299 -16.86 -12.52 9.02
N LEU A 300 -16.04 -12.22 8.01
CA LEU A 300 -15.63 -13.19 7.01
C LEU A 300 -14.68 -14.24 7.59
N ILE A 301 -13.67 -13.85 8.38
CA ILE A 301 -12.76 -14.80 9.01
C ILE A 301 -13.49 -15.68 10.04
N ASP A 302 -14.50 -15.16 10.75
CA ASP A 302 -15.33 -15.98 11.65
C ASP A 302 -16.15 -17.01 10.89
N ARG A 303 -16.78 -16.63 9.76
CA ARG A 303 -17.51 -17.56 8.90
C ARG A 303 -16.57 -18.65 8.37
N MET A 304 -15.42 -18.25 7.85
CA MET A 304 -14.44 -19.16 7.27
C MET A 304 -13.84 -20.13 8.30
N ILE A 305 -13.50 -19.66 9.49
CA ILE A 305 -12.77 -20.46 10.50
C ILE A 305 -13.70 -21.12 11.51
N LEU A 306 -14.62 -20.36 12.11
CA LEU A 306 -15.48 -20.86 13.20
C LEU A 306 -16.65 -21.70 12.66
N LYS A 307 -17.19 -21.34 11.49
CA LYS A 307 -18.29 -22.06 10.86
C LYS A 307 -17.85 -23.03 9.76
N ASN A 308 -16.55 -23.07 9.45
CA ASN A 308 -15.98 -23.81 8.32
C ASN A 308 -16.75 -23.56 7.01
N GLU A 309 -17.21 -22.32 6.80
CA GLU A 309 -17.98 -21.93 5.63
C GLU A 309 -17.04 -21.75 4.42
N ASP A 310 -17.44 -22.31 3.27
CA ASP A 310 -16.76 -22.04 2.01
C ASP A 310 -17.24 -20.70 1.46
N LEU A 311 -16.39 -19.68 1.58
CA LEU A 311 -16.73 -18.33 1.14
C LEU A 311 -16.64 -18.21 -0.40
N PRO A 312 -17.40 -17.28 -1.01
CA PRO A 312 -17.13 -16.87 -2.39
C PRO A 312 -15.66 -16.48 -2.59
N ILE A 313 -15.12 -16.75 -3.78
CA ILE A 313 -13.69 -16.55 -4.07
C ILE A 313 -13.24 -15.10 -3.86
N GLU A 314 -14.12 -14.13 -4.14
CA GLU A 314 -13.88 -12.70 -3.92
C GLU A 314 -13.71 -12.35 -2.42
N ASP A 315 -14.52 -12.97 -1.56
CA ASP A 315 -14.40 -12.81 -0.11
C ASP A 315 -13.11 -13.48 0.40
N LYS A 316 -12.72 -14.63 -0.19
CA LYS A 316 -11.44 -15.30 0.11
C LYS A 316 -10.25 -14.41 -0.27
N HIS A 317 -10.25 -13.82 -1.46
CA HIS A 317 -9.22 -12.86 -1.89
C HIS A 317 -9.08 -11.70 -0.90
N TYR A 318 -10.19 -11.10 -0.49
CA TYR A 318 -10.17 -10.01 0.49
C TYR A 318 -9.60 -10.45 1.85
N VAL A 319 -10.02 -11.60 2.39
CA VAL A 319 -9.51 -12.13 3.66
C VAL A 319 -8.00 -12.40 3.56
N MET A 320 -7.54 -13.05 2.49
CA MET A 320 -6.13 -13.35 2.28
C MET A 320 -5.30 -12.08 2.06
N ALA A 321 -5.84 -11.06 1.39
CA ALA A 321 -5.19 -9.76 1.27
C ALA A 321 -5.03 -9.04 2.61
N ILE A 322 -5.96 -9.20 3.56
CA ILE A 322 -5.81 -8.69 4.93
C ILE A 322 -4.71 -9.46 5.68
N LEU A 323 -4.60 -10.77 5.49
CA LEU A 323 -3.49 -11.55 6.09
C LEU A 323 -2.13 -11.09 5.53
N ILE A 324 -2.02 -10.86 4.21
CA ILE A 324 -0.83 -10.28 3.57
C ILE A 324 -0.48 -8.90 4.15
N ARG A 325 -1.49 -8.03 4.33
CA ARG A 325 -1.32 -6.71 4.96
C ARG A 325 -0.78 -6.85 6.39
N GLY A 326 -1.18 -7.89 7.11
CA GLY A 326 -0.85 -8.11 8.51
C GLY A 326 -1.59 -7.15 9.45
N GLY A 327 -1.50 -7.45 10.75
CA GLY A 327 -2.16 -6.70 11.81
C GLY A 327 -2.50 -7.54 13.03
N MET A 328 -3.15 -6.91 14.01
CA MET A 328 -3.72 -7.56 15.18
C MET A 328 -5.21 -7.84 14.94
N PHE A 329 -5.62 -9.09 15.14
CA PHE A 329 -6.96 -9.61 14.83
C PHE A 329 -7.64 -10.28 16.02
N SER A 330 -7.11 -10.06 17.22
CA SER A 330 -7.65 -10.53 18.49
C SER A 330 -9.15 -10.23 18.66
N LYS A 331 -9.82 -11.09 19.44
CA LYS A 331 -11.17 -10.79 19.94
C LYS A 331 -11.16 -9.44 20.69
N LYS A 332 -12.25 -8.67 20.55
CA LYS A 332 -12.44 -7.41 21.28
C LYS A 332 -12.24 -7.68 22.78
N GLN A 333 -11.27 -7.00 23.41
CA GLN A 333 -11.25 -6.88 24.86
C GLN A 333 -12.43 -5.98 25.24
N GLU A 334 -13.38 -6.50 26.01
CA GLU A 334 -14.32 -5.64 26.72
C GLU A 334 -13.49 -4.82 27.71
N LYS A 335 -13.46 -3.50 27.51
CA LYS A 335 -12.83 -2.57 28.44
C LYS A 335 -13.74 -2.34 29.63
#